data_AF-A0A2V8KV02-F1
#
_entry.id   AF-A0A2V8KV02-F1
#
_cell.length_a   1.000
_cell.length_b   1.000
_cell.length_c   1.000
_cell.angle_alpha   90.00
_cell.angle_beta   90.00
_cell.angle_gamma   90.00
#
_symmetry.space_group_name_H-M   'P 1'
#
loop_
_entity.id
_entity.type
_entity.pdbx_description
1 polymer ?
#
loop_
_entity_poly.entity_id
_entity_poly.type
_entity_poly.pdbx_seq_one_letter_code
_entity_poly.pdbx_strand_id
1 'polypeptide(L)'
;MILHINHIQPQRAALASSVVSTLVSIAGEEQIPPRILENLNVHLDWVQYKANFREAVTLRRATRGEELLPLIEIGVDLRQLDPETLKDQFVNAIKDLGDGSPCSQRRMYLEPFKPMRSSLIWRFNDLFWQHLPLWEAASGKGYEQALPSGKSDANHPEAVADAVADFWTLLKDLENHKQLPPDIFVLEIGVGTGKRAALWLDRFRALDDERGTQYYSRIRFLLGDYSMPTLNRAMETVRQHRELGSFLAVDALDPFKSLSFLRYKVLSIHLTNVYDNLPTDEIAVRDGKLYFVEVRSYVPAATAARISEAFGIPLTEFPRTVNRLLEVGPQHVHPSGTEQGVAFWRSVWDAIRLEERFVAIQSILDAPLPAGVKPGLLENFVGEGVMNQRFQLSSGAVESFLNTVPLLHPRGYLQVQDIFVTKLEDYGRMFRGPGKMDGSVVNWVNGALLAQVGAQAGYDVHFAPFRYRQGSRTSILYTTQRE
;
A
#
# COMPACT_ATOMS: atom_id res chain seq x y z
N MET A 1 10.80 -30.28 -3.78
CA MET A 1 10.95 -29.09 -2.94
C MET A 1 11.89 -28.13 -3.64
N ILE A 2 11.49 -26.88 -3.85
CA ILE A 2 12.33 -25.83 -4.43
C ILE A 2 12.52 -24.73 -3.38
N LEU A 3 13.77 -24.33 -3.15
CA LEU A 3 14.11 -23.24 -2.24
C LEU A 3 14.41 -21.97 -3.04
N HIS A 4 13.61 -20.94 -2.82
CA HIS A 4 13.80 -19.60 -3.35
C HIS A 4 14.43 -18.71 -2.28
N ILE A 5 15.67 -18.32 -2.53
CA ILE A 5 16.41 -17.40 -1.67
C ILE A 5 16.27 -16.00 -2.26
N ASN A 6 15.47 -15.14 -1.64
CA ASN A 6 15.36 -13.73 -2.03
C ASN A 6 16.58 -12.94 -1.52
N HIS A 7 16.58 -11.61 -1.69
CA HIS A 7 17.61 -10.76 -1.09
C HIS A 7 17.60 -10.85 0.44
N ILE A 8 18.58 -11.56 1.00
CA ILE A 8 18.81 -11.70 2.45
C ILE A 8 19.84 -10.67 2.89
N GLN A 9 19.52 -9.94 3.96
CA GLN A 9 20.48 -9.04 4.59
C GLN A 9 21.64 -9.84 5.21
N PRO A 10 22.91 -9.41 5.10
CA PRO A 10 24.05 -10.17 5.60
C PRO A 10 23.92 -10.64 7.06
N GLN A 11 23.30 -9.82 7.91
CA GLN A 11 23.09 -10.11 9.33
C GLN A 11 22.13 -11.29 9.59
N ARG A 12 21.36 -11.73 8.58
CA ARG A 12 20.37 -12.81 8.68
C ARG A 12 20.79 -14.11 8.00
N ALA A 13 21.99 -14.17 7.45
CA ALA A 13 22.49 -15.37 6.75
C ALA A 13 22.49 -16.62 7.63
N ALA A 14 22.79 -16.47 8.93
CA ALA A 14 22.73 -17.56 9.90
C ALA A 14 21.31 -18.13 10.06
N LEU A 15 20.29 -17.26 10.17
CA LEU A 15 18.89 -17.68 10.27
C LEU A 15 18.42 -18.40 9.01
N ALA A 16 18.82 -17.92 7.83
CA ALA A 16 18.56 -18.61 6.58
C ALA A 16 19.16 -20.02 6.56
N SER A 17 20.38 -20.18 7.08
CA SER A 17 21.04 -21.49 7.21
C SER A 17 20.27 -22.41 8.16
N SER A 18 19.74 -21.88 9.27
CA SER A 18 18.88 -22.63 10.19
C SER A 18 17.59 -23.11 9.53
N VAL A 19 16.98 -22.30 8.66
CA VAL A 19 15.81 -22.72 7.88
C VAL A 19 16.14 -23.88 6.96
N VAL A 20 17.24 -23.78 6.21
CA VAL A 20 17.67 -24.86 5.31
C VAL A 20 17.93 -26.15 6.09
N SER A 21 18.67 -26.07 7.21
CA SER A 21 18.93 -27.21 8.08
C SER A 21 17.65 -27.85 8.61
N THR A 22 16.68 -27.02 9.01
CA THR A 22 15.37 -27.48 9.50
C THR A 22 14.58 -28.20 8.41
N LEU A 23 14.54 -27.67 7.19
CA LEU A 23 13.87 -28.32 6.05
C LEU A 23 14.48 -29.68 5.72
N VAL A 24 15.81 -29.79 5.77
CA VAL A 24 16.54 -31.05 5.53
C VAL A 24 16.23 -32.08 6.63
N SER A 25 16.24 -31.65 7.90
CA SER A 25 15.88 -32.51 9.04
C SER A 25 14.45 -33.03 8.92
N ILE A 26 13.49 -32.15 8.62
CA ILE A 26 12.08 -32.54 8.50
C ILE A 26 11.87 -33.48 7.31
N ALA A 27 12.55 -33.24 6.18
CA ALA A 27 12.46 -34.12 5.01
C ALA A 27 12.99 -35.54 5.29
N GLY A 28 13.95 -35.68 6.21
CA GLY A 28 14.50 -36.98 6.63
C GLY A 28 13.67 -37.72 7.68
N GLU A 29 12.75 -37.05 8.37
CA GLU A 29 12.10 -37.59 9.58
C GLU A 29 10.76 -38.32 9.35
N GLU A 30 10.36 -38.64 8.12
CA GLU A 30 9.05 -39.25 7.75
C GLU A 30 7.79 -38.52 8.31
N GLN A 31 7.96 -37.35 8.94
CA GLN A 31 6.87 -36.55 9.52
C GLN A 31 6.04 -35.82 8.46
N ILE A 32 6.55 -35.72 7.23
CA ILE A 32 5.87 -35.10 6.08
C ILE A 32 5.71 -36.13 4.96
N PRO A 33 4.49 -36.31 4.43
CA PRO A 33 4.26 -37.13 3.24
C PRO A 33 5.15 -36.72 2.05
N PRO A 34 5.82 -37.66 1.37
CA PRO A 34 6.70 -37.36 0.23
C PRO A 34 6.06 -36.48 -0.87
N ARG A 35 4.77 -36.70 -1.13
CA ARG A 35 3.98 -35.92 -2.12
C ARG A 35 3.91 -34.42 -1.80
N ILE A 36 3.95 -34.05 -0.53
CA ILE A 36 3.99 -32.64 -0.12
C ILE A 36 5.37 -32.06 -0.45
N LEU A 37 6.44 -32.80 -0.12
CA LEU A 37 7.82 -32.36 -0.40
C LEU A 37 8.08 -32.20 -1.90
N GLU A 38 7.52 -33.07 -2.74
CA GLU A 38 7.64 -32.98 -4.20
C GLU A 38 7.13 -31.64 -4.76
N ASN A 39 6.07 -31.08 -4.17
CA ASN A 39 5.38 -29.89 -4.67
C ASN A 39 5.59 -28.63 -3.81
N LEU A 40 6.50 -28.70 -2.82
CA LEU A 40 6.76 -27.62 -1.88
C LEU A 40 7.74 -26.58 -2.43
N ASN A 41 7.31 -25.33 -2.50
CA ASN A 41 8.17 -24.17 -2.74
C ASN A 41 8.37 -23.40 -1.43
N VAL A 42 9.61 -23.06 -1.08
CA VAL A 42 9.93 -22.30 0.13
C VAL A 42 10.59 -20.99 -0.25
N HIS A 43 10.07 -19.87 0.24
CA HIS A 43 10.59 -18.52 -0.03
C HIS A 43 11.13 -17.89 1.25
N LEU A 44 12.44 -17.61 1.27
CA LEU A 44 13.12 -16.99 2.40
C LEU A 44 13.17 -15.47 2.28
N ASP A 45 12.80 -14.81 3.38
CA ASP A 45 12.84 -13.37 3.63
C ASP A 45 12.03 -12.52 2.63
N TRP A 46 11.38 -11.51 3.20
CA TRP A 46 10.41 -10.65 2.52
C TRP A 46 10.78 -9.22 2.91
N VAL A 47 10.78 -8.29 1.95
CA VAL A 47 10.97 -6.89 2.31
C VAL A 47 9.69 -6.38 2.95
N GLN A 48 9.83 -5.77 4.13
CA GLN A 48 8.66 -5.17 4.77
C GLN A 48 8.98 -4.04 5.72
N TYR A 49 7.95 -3.21 5.85
CA TYR A 49 7.66 -2.23 6.88
C TYR A 49 7.74 -2.83 8.30
N LYS A 50 7.76 -1.96 9.33
CA LYS A 50 8.08 -2.31 10.72
C LYS A 50 7.26 -3.46 11.31
N ALA A 51 6.00 -3.64 10.87
CA ALA A 51 5.14 -4.75 11.27
C ALA A 51 4.45 -5.42 10.06
N ASN A 52 3.97 -6.66 10.26
CA ASN A 52 3.51 -7.56 9.20
C ASN A 52 2.12 -8.14 9.47
N PHE A 53 1.39 -8.45 8.41
CA PHE A 53 0.18 -9.29 8.42
C PHE A 53 0.47 -10.80 8.36
N ARG A 54 1.71 -11.23 8.20
CA ARG A 54 2.11 -12.65 8.11
C ARG A 54 2.75 -13.12 9.41
N GLU A 55 2.56 -14.41 9.67
CA GLU A 55 3.30 -15.14 10.70
C GLU A 55 4.73 -15.42 10.23
N ALA A 56 5.58 -15.85 11.16
CA ALA A 56 6.98 -16.20 10.90
C ALA A 56 7.11 -17.28 9.80
N VAL A 57 6.20 -18.25 9.78
CA VAL A 57 6.06 -19.26 8.72
C VAL A 57 4.61 -19.22 8.22
N THR A 58 4.41 -18.93 6.94
CA THR A 58 3.07 -18.83 6.34
C THR A 58 2.95 -19.80 5.17
N LEU A 59 1.98 -20.71 5.25
CA LEU A 59 1.64 -21.65 4.19
C LEU A 59 0.59 -21.05 3.23
N ARG A 60 0.73 -21.33 1.94
CA ARG A 60 -0.23 -20.99 0.88
C ARG A 60 -0.50 -22.22 0.03
N ARG A 61 -1.77 -22.43 -0.29
CA ARG A 61 -2.21 -23.51 -1.18
C ARG A 61 -2.65 -22.95 -2.52
N ALA A 62 -2.38 -23.72 -3.56
CA ALA A 62 -2.99 -23.47 -4.86
C ALA A 62 -4.36 -24.15 -4.97
N THR A 63 -5.32 -23.47 -5.56
CA THR A 63 -6.66 -24.00 -5.81
C THR A 63 -7.11 -23.74 -7.24
N ARG A 64 -8.06 -24.53 -7.73
CA ARG A 64 -8.84 -24.28 -8.94
C ARG A 64 -10.31 -24.46 -8.57
N GLY A 65 -11.02 -23.36 -8.33
CA GLY A 65 -12.30 -23.43 -7.62
C GLY A 65 -12.10 -24.04 -6.22
N GLU A 66 -12.87 -25.08 -5.91
CA GLU A 66 -12.74 -25.86 -4.66
C GLU A 66 -11.67 -26.97 -4.72
N GLU A 67 -11.13 -27.25 -5.91
CA GLU A 67 -10.08 -28.27 -6.08
C GLU A 67 -8.74 -27.77 -5.54
N LEU A 68 -8.11 -28.56 -4.67
CA LEU A 68 -6.73 -28.33 -4.22
C LEU A 68 -5.74 -28.78 -5.31
N LEU A 69 -4.85 -27.88 -5.71
CA LEU A 69 -3.77 -28.20 -6.61
C LEU A 69 -2.52 -28.66 -5.84
N PRO A 70 -1.61 -29.42 -6.47
CA PRO A 70 -0.41 -29.92 -5.78
C PRO A 70 0.53 -28.84 -5.25
N LEU A 71 0.56 -27.66 -5.89
CA LEU A 71 1.47 -26.57 -5.53
C LEU A 71 1.22 -26.07 -4.10
N ILE A 72 2.27 -26.12 -3.29
CA ILE A 72 2.30 -25.61 -1.92
C ILE A 72 3.44 -24.60 -1.81
N GLU A 73 3.17 -23.43 -1.25
CA GLU A 73 4.21 -22.43 -0.99
C GLU A 73 4.31 -22.13 0.52
N ILE A 74 5.53 -22.08 1.06
CA ILE A 74 5.81 -21.56 2.39
C ILE A 74 6.64 -20.28 2.27
N GLY A 75 6.09 -19.19 2.79
CA GLY A 75 6.84 -17.96 3.04
C GLY A 75 7.43 -17.96 4.44
N VAL A 76 8.72 -17.63 4.56
CA VAL A 76 9.43 -17.54 5.84
C VAL A 76 9.93 -16.12 6.07
N ASP A 77 9.48 -15.51 7.16
CA ASP A 77 9.92 -14.19 7.60
C ASP A 77 11.08 -14.31 8.61
N LEU A 78 12.32 -14.18 8.10
CA LEU A 78 13.54 -14.33 8.90
C LEU A 78 13.63 -13.39 10.10
N ARG A 79 12.83 -12.31 10.17
CA ARG A 79 12.85 -11.34 11.29
C ARG A 79 12.03 -11.80 12.48
N GLN A 80 11.02 -12.60 12.22
CA GLN A 80 10.09 -13.11 13.23
C GLN A 80 10.50 -14.53 13.67
N LEU A 81 11.51 -15.11 13.04
CA LEU A 81 11.97 -16.44 13.37
C LEU A 81 12.64 -16.47 14.73
N ASP A 82 12.20 -17.45 15.51
CA ASP A 82 12.92 -17.97 16.66
C ASP A 82 13.45 -19.37 16.29
N PRO A 83 14.79 -19.57 16.25
CA PRO A 83 15.38 -20.85 15.90
C PRO A 83 14.91 -22.02 16.77
N GLU A 84 14.54 -21.78 18.04
CA GLU A 84 14.13 -22.84 18.96
C GLU A 84 12.76 -23.42 18.60
N THR A 85 11.86 -22.58 18.08
CA THR A 85 10.50 -22.97 17.70
C THR A 85 10.31 -23.21 16.21
N LEU A 86 11.34 -22.97 15.39
CA LEU A 86 11.29 -23.02 13.93
C LEU A 86 10.78 -24.35 13.38
N LYS A 87 11.30 -25.46 13.90
CA LYS A 87 10.91 -26.81 13.46
C LYS A 87 9.42 -27.06 13.71
N ASP A 88 8.95 -26.74 14.91
CA ASP A 88 7.54 -26.89 15.26
C ASP A 88 6.64 -25.98 14.43
N GLN A 89 7.08 -24.76 14.12
CA GLN A 89 6.33 -23.85 13.24
C GLN A 89 6.17 -24.42 11.83
N PHE A 90 7.24 -24.99 11.25
CA PHE A 90 7.17 -25.66 9.93
C PHE A 90 6.26 -26.89 9.97
N VAL A 91 6.47 -27.77 10.95
CA VAL A 91 5.68 -29.00 11.09
C VAL A 91 4.21 -28.67 11.32
N ASN A 92 3.88 -27.66 12.13
CA ASN A 92 2.51 -27.21 12.33
C ASN A 92 1.90 -26.62 11.06
N ALA A 93 2.60 -25.72 10.36
CA ALA A 93 2.12 -25.13 9.12
C ALA A 93 1.84 -26.18 8.04
N ILE A 94 2.63 -27.26 8.03
CA ILE A 94 2.49 -28.38 7.09
C ILE A 94 1.44 -29.38 7.58
N LYS A 95 1.31 -29.66 8.88
CA LYS A 95 0.25 -30.56 9.39
C LYS A 95 -1.14 -29.99 9.19
N ASP A 96 -1.26 -28.66 9.22
CA ASP A 96 -2.48 -27.96 8.78
C ASP A 96 -2.84 -28.28 7.30
N LEU A 97 -1.99 -28.99 6.52
CA LEU A 97 -2.29 -29.55 5.18
C LEU A 97 -3.32 -30.68 5.19
N GLY A 98 -3.32 -31.52 6.23
CA GLY A 98 -3.82 -32.90 6.14
C GLY A 98 -5.30 -33.12 6.44
N ASP A 99 -5.93 -32.30 7.27
CA ASP A 99 -7.18 -32.75 7.89
C ASP A 99 -8.45 -32.52 7.08
N GLY A 100 -8.47 -31.58 6.11
CA GLY A 100 -9.71 -31.18 5.43
C GLY A 100 -10.86 -30.74 6.37
N SER A 101 -10.60 -30.78 7.68
CA SER A 101 -11.51 -30.47 8.76
C SER A 101 -11.35 -28.98 9.05
N PRO A 102 -12.41 -28.32 9.51
CA PRO A 102 -12.34 -26.97 10.03
C PRO A 102 -11.60 -27.00 11.36
N CYS A 103 -10.31 -27.31 11.36
CA CYS A 103 -9.41 -27.08 12.48
C CYS A 103 -9.10 -25.57 12.53
N SER A 104 -10.16 -24.77 12.61
CA SER A 104 -10.17 -23.33 12.91
C SER A 104 -9.96 -23.07 14.40
N GLN A 105 -9.55 -24.07 15.20
CA GLN A 105 -9.29 -23.87 16.62
C GLN A 105 -8.09 -22.94 16.86
N ARG A 106 -7.18 -22.81 15.88
CA ARG A 106 -6.00 -21.94 15.96
C ARG A 106 -6.20 -20.54 15.41
N ARG A 107 -7.20 -20.31 14.56
CA ARG A 107 -7.42 -19.05 13.85
C ARG A 107 -8.88 -18.64 13.90
N MET A 108 -9.12 -17.42 14.36
CA MET A 108 -10.43 -16.77 14.29
C MET A 108 -10.51 -15.94 13.02
N TYR A 109 -11.17 -16.48 11.99
CA TYR A 109 -11.37 -15.77 10.73
C TYR A 109 -12.36 -14.61 10.89
N LEU A 110 -12.03 -13.48 10.27
CA LEU A 110 -12.84 -12.26 10.29
C LEU A 110 -13.60 -12.05 8.97
N GLU A 111 -13.19 -12.76 7.92
CA GLU A 111 -13.79 -12.69 6.58
C GLU A 111 -13.50 -13.98 5.78
N PRO A 112 -14.28 -14.27 4.71
CA PRO A 112 -13.95 -15.32 3.74
C PRO A 112 -12.80 -14.88 2.82
N PHE A 113 -12.26 -15.84 2.05
CA PHE A 113 -11.30 -15.54 0.98
C PHE A 113 -11.94 -14.65 -0.09
N LYS A 114 -11.17 -13.65 -0.53
CA LYS A 114 -11.58 -12.65 -1.52
C LYS A 114 -10.35 -11.99 -2.16
N PRO A 115 -10.51 -11.20 -3.23
CA PRO A 115 -9.47 -10.32 -3.74
C PRO A 115 -8.85 -9.46 -2.64
N MET A 116 -7.52 -9.31 -2.65
CA MET A 116 -6.80 -8.56 -1.63
C MET A 116 -7.29 -7.11 -1.54
N ARG A 117 -7.67 -6.49 -2.66
CA ARG A 117 -8.21 -5.11 -2.67
C ARG A 117 -9.48 -4.94 -1.85
N SER A 118 -10.21 -6.03 -1.60
CA SER A 118 -11.47 -6.05 -0.87
C SER A 118 -11.35 -6.59 0.55
N SER A 119 -10.12 -6.85 1.01
CA SER A 119 -9.86 -7.35 2.36
C SER A 119 -10.15 -6.31 3.43
N LEU A 120 -10.56 -6.81 4.59
CA LEU A 120 -10.85 -6.07 5.81
C LEU A 120 -9.68 -5.17 6.28
N ILE A 121 -8.43 -5.45 5.90
CA ILE A 121 -7.28 -4.60 6.24
C ILE A 121 -7.42 -3.17 5.68
N TRP A 122 -8.03 -2.99 4.52
CA TRP A 122 -8.21 -1.67 3.91
C TRP A 122 -9.28 -0.86 4.65
N ARG A 123 -10.28 -1.53 5.24
CA ARG A 123 -11.24 -0.86 6.13
C ARG A 123 -10.59 -0.39 7.42
N PHE A 124 -9.59 -1.12 7.94
CA PHE A 124 -8.76 -0.62 9.04
C PHE A 124 -7.93 0.59 8.63
N ASN A 125 -7.39 0.61 7.41
CA ASN A 125 -6.69 1.78 6.88
C ASN A 125 -7.61 3.00 6.81
N ASP A 126 -8.84 2.82 6.33
CA ASP A 126 -9.84 3.89 6.28
C ASP A 126 -10.18 4.40 7.68
N LEU A 127 -10.43 3.48 8.62
CA LEU A 127 -10.69 3.81 10.01
C LEU A 127 -9.52 4.60 10.63
N PHE A 128 -8.29 4.21 10.33
CA PHE A 128 -7.08 4.90 10.79
C PHE A 128 -7.06 6.37 10.40
N TRP A 129 -7.23 6.67 9.11
CA TRP A 129 -7.17 8.05 8.64
C TRP A 129 -8.38 8.87 9.06
N GLN A 130 -9.58 8.29 9.13
CA GLN A 130 -10.79 8.97 9.61
C GLN A 130 -10.73 9.32 11.11
N HIS A 131 -10.08 8.47 11.91
CA HIS A 131 -9.97 8.63 13.35
C HIS A 131 -8.52 8.89 13.82
N LEU A 132 -7.69 9.43 12.94
CA LEU A 132 -6.26 9.67 13.19
C LEU A 132 -6.00 10.39 14.53
N PRO A 133 -6.74 11.46 14.92
CA PRO A 133 -6.52 12.12 16.21
C PRO A 133 -6.69 11.20 17.42
N LEU A 134 -7.64 10.25 17.37
CA LEU A 134 -7.86 9.29 18.45
C LEU A 134 -6.71 8.30 18.55
N TRP A 135 -6.19 7.86 17.39
CA TRP A 135 -5.03 6.97 17.34
C TRP A 135 -3.76 7.67 17.85
N GLU A 136 -3.48 8.90 17.42
CA GLU A 136 -2.34 9.69 17.87
C GLU A 136 -2.40 9.96 19.37
N ALA A 137 -3.58 10.28 19.90
CA ALA A 137 -3.78 10.46 21.34
C ALA A 137 -3.46 9.18 22.14
N ALA A 138 -3.90 8.02 21.66
CA ALA A 138 -3.66 6.75 22.34
C ALA A 138 -2.21 6.24 22.18
N SER A 139 -1.57 6.50 21.04
CA SER A 139 -0.18 6.10 20.78
C SER A 139 0.85 7.06 21.39
N GLY A 140 0.44 8.29 21.69
CA GLY A 140 1.31 9.36 22.19
C GLY A 140 2.26 9.92 21.13
N LYS A 141 2.06 9.59 19.85
CA LYS A 141 2.96 9.96 18.74
C LYS A 141 2.13 10.36 17.53
N GLY A 142 2.60 11.35 16.78
CA GLY A 142 2.00 11.70 15.49
C GLY A 142 2.40 10.71 14.39
N TYR A 143 1.54 10.50 13.39
CA TYR A 143 1.80 9.48 12.36
C TYR A 143 3.10 9.72 11.58
N GLU A 144 3.51 10.98 11.37
CA GLU A 144 4.77 11.30 10.67
C GLU A 144 5.99 10.70 11.40
N GLN A 145 5.92 10.54 12.73
CA GLN A 145 6.97 9.91 13.52
C GLN A 145 7.05 8.40 13.31
N ALA A 146 5.99 7.77 12.78
CA ALA A 146 5.99 6.36 12.43
C ALA A 146 6.75 6.06 11.13
N LEU A 147 6.90 7.06 10.25
CA LEU A 147 7.63 6.95 8.99
C LEU A 147 9.09 6.50 9.23
N PRO A 148 9.75 5.85 8.26
CA PRO A 148 11.11 5.32 8.44
C PRO A 148 12.13 6.37 8.90
N SER A 149 12.02 7.61 8.43
CA SER A 149 12.87 8.75 8.81
C SER A 149 12.29 9.61 9.94
N GLY A 150 11.09 9.28 10.44
CA GLY A 150 10.34 10.07 11.42
C GLY A 150 9.80 11.41 10.90
N LYS A 151 9.89 11.64 9.58
CA LYS A 151 9.39 12.83 8.86
C LYS A 151 8.99 12.40 7.44
N SER A 152 8.06 13.12 6.80
CA SER A 152 7.76 12.89 5.39
C SER A 152 8.84 13.49 4.49
N ASP A 153 9.35 12.71 3.54
CA ASP A 153 10.31 13.17 2.51
C ASP A 153 9.69 14.25 1.60
N ALA A 154 8.35 14.30 1.48
CA ALA A 154 7.63 15.35 0.77
C ALA A 154 7.88 16.75 1.34
N ASN A 155 8.24 16.84 2.62
CA ASN A 155 8.50 18.09 3.33
C ASN A 155 9.98 18.53 3.22
N HIS A 156 10.81 17.85 2.41
CA HIS A 156 12.22 18.21 2.27
C HIS A 156 12.37 19.60 1.63
N PRO A 157 13.02 20.58 2.29
CA PRO A 157 13.05 21.97 1.81
C PRO A 157 13.60 22.14 0.39
N GLU A 158 14.69 21.44 0.05
CA GLU A 158 15.27 21.49 -1.29
C GLU A 158 14.35 20.85 -2.35
N ALA A 159 13.65 19.77 -2.01
CA ALA A 159 12.72 19.13 -2.94
C ALA A 159 11.52 20.04 -3.23
N VAL A 160 11.03 20.75 -2.20
CA VAL A 160 9.98 21.75 -2.35
C VAL A 160 10.46 22.94 -3.18
N ALA A 161 11.69 23.41 -2.97
CA ALA A 161 12.26 24.51 -3.73
C ALA A 161 12.43 24.17 -5.22
N ASP A 162 12.93 22.98 -5.54
CA ASP A 162 13.05 22.50 -6.93
C ASP A 162 11.65 22.38 -7.56
N ALA A 163 10.67 21.80 -6.86
CA ALA A 163 9.30 21.69 -7.38
C ALA A 163 8.62 23.06 -7.61
N VAL A 164 8.91 24.07 -6.78
CA VAL A 164 8.44 25.45 -6.97
C VAL A 164 9.11 26.09 -8.19
N ALA A 165 10.41 25.89 -8.38
CA ALA A 165 11.15 26.43 -9.52
C ALA A 165 10.68 25.83 -10.85
N ASP A 166 10.45 24.52 -10.88
CA ASP A 166 9.89 23.81 -12.05
C ASP A 166 8.50 24.35 -12.40
N PHE A 167 7.63 24.52 -11.40
CA PHE A 167 6.29 25.06 -11.60
C PHE A 167 6.32 26.51 -12.11
N TRP A 168 7.15 27.37 -11.51
CA TRP A 168 7.30 28.76 -11.98
C TRP A 168 7.80 28.81 -13.43
N THR A 169 8.72 27.93 -13.81
CA THR A 169 9.23 27.83 -15.18
C THR A 169 8.11 27.45 -16.16
N LEU A 170 7.25 26.50 -15.79
CA LEU A 170 6.05 26.17 -16.58
C LEU A 170 5.12 27.39 -16.75
N LEU A 171 4.85 28.14 -15.68
CA LEU A 171 4.00 29.33 -15.78
C LEU A 171 4.60 30.38 -16.71
N LYS A 172 5.93 30.59 -16.62
CA LYS A 172 6.63 31.55 -17.47
C LYS A 172 6.60 31.14 -18.93
N ASP A 173 6.79 29.86 -19.22
CA ASP A 173 6.68 29.32 -20.57
C ASP A 173 5.27 29.50 -21.15
N LEU A 174 4.23 29.19 -20.37
CA LEU A 174 2.84 29.42 -20.76
C LEU A 174 2.54 30.91 -21.00
N GLU A 175 3.09 31.81 -20.18
CA GLU A 175 2.93 33.25 -20.38
C GLU A 175 3.59 33.71 -21.69
N ASN A 176 4.82 33.27 -21.96
CA ASN A 176 5.54 33.60 -23.19
C ASN A 176 4.78 33.16 -24.45
N HIS A 177 4.05 32.05 -24.36
CA HIS A 177 3.20 31.53 -25.44
C HIS A 177 1.75 32.06 -25.40
N LYS A 178 1.40 32.97 -24.47
CA LYS A 178 0.04 33.50 -24.26
C LYS A 178 -1.01 32.42 -23.96
N GLN A 179 -0.59 31.36 -23.29
CA GLN A 179 -1.40 30.20 -22.91
C GLN A 179 -1.66 30.12 -21.40
N LEU A 180 -1.11 31.04 -20.60
CA LEU A 180 -1.27 31.04 -19.14
C LEU A 180 -2.73 31.36 -18.74
N PRO A 181 -3.46 30.44 -18.09
CA PRO A 181 -4.85 30.66 -17.68
C PRO A 181 -4.96 31.74 -16.59
N PRO A 182 -6.07 32.51 -16.51
CA PRO A 182 -6.23 33.57 -15.51
C PRO A 182 -6.14 33.06 -14.07
N ASP A 183 -6.82 31.96 -13.76
CA ASP A 183 -6.70 31.23 -12.49
C ASP A 183 -5.74 30.05 -12.66
N ILE A 184 -4.79 29.91 -11.72
CA ILE A 184 -3.74 28.89 -11.75
C ILE A 184 -4.08 27.82 -10.72
N PHE A 185 -4.63 26.69 -11.17
CA PHE A 185 -5.02 25.59 -10.28
C PHE A 185 -3.83 24.67 -9.97
N VAL A 186 -3.60 24.44 -8.68
CA VAL A 186 -2.64 23.46 -8.14
C VAL A 186 -3.41 22.53 -7.22
N LEU A 187 -3.17 21.23 -7.29
CA LEU A 187 -3.88 20.22 -6.50
C LEU A 187 -2.90 19.35 -5.73
N GLU A 188 -3.18 19.15 -4.44
CA GLU A 188 -2.54 18.13 -3.62
C GLU A 188 -3.62 17.16 -3.13
N ILE A 189 -3.43 15.86 -3.38
CA ILE A 189 -4.35 14.79 -2.92
C ILE A 189 -3.63 14.02 -1.82
N GLY A 190 -4.32 13.77 -0.70
CA GLY A 190 -3.74 13.19 0.51
C GLY A 190 -2.84 14.17 1.23
N VAL A 191 -3.41 15.31 1.64
CA VAL A 191 -2.66 16.48 2.12
C VAL A 191 -1.96 16.28 3.46
N GLY A 192 -2.33 15.23 4.21
CA GLY A 192 -1.76 14.93 5.51
C GLY A 192 -1.84 16.13 6.47
N THR A 193 -0.70 16.59 6.98
CA THR A 193 -0.68 17.74 7.89
C THR A 193 -0.84 19.10 7.18
N GLY A 194 -0.86 19.15 5.85
CA GLY A 194 -0.80 20.39 5.06
C GLY A 194 0.57 21.08 5.07
N LYS A 195 1.57 20.47 5.72
CA LYS A 195 2.91 21.05 5.88
C LYS A 195 3.63 21.26 4.56
N ARG A 196 3.53 20.31 3.63
CA ARG A 196 4.12 20.45 2.29
C ARG A 196 3.50 21.63 1.56
N ALA A 197 2.18 21.70 1.51
CA ALA A 197 1.45 22.80 0.87
C ALA A 197 1.86 24.16 1.45
N ALA A 198 2.00 24.28 2.78
CA ALA A 198 2.49 25.50 3.42
C ALA A 198 3.91 25.88 2.95
N LEU A 199 4.85 24.93 2.98
CA LEU A 199 6.23 25.14 2.52
C LEU A 199 6.28 25.53 1.03
N TRP A 200 5.45 24.89 0.20
CA TRP A 200 5.36 25.17 -1.23
C TRP A 200 4.82 26.57 -1.48
N LEU A 201 3.73 26.97 -0.81
CA LEU A 201 3.12 28.30 -0.94
C LEU A 201 4.07 29.41 -0.45
N ASP A 202 4.73 29.21 0.69
CA ASP A 202 5.74 30.14 1.21
C ASP A 202 6.88 30.34 0.22
N ARG A 203 7.43 29.23 -0.32
CA ARG A 203 8.54 29.29 -1.25
C ARG A 203 8.14 29.86 -2.60
N PHE A 204 6.93 29.55 -3.09
CA PHE A 204 6.42 30.11 -4.34
C PHE A 204 6.17 31.61 -4.22
N ARG A 205 5.57 32.09 -3.11
CA ARG A 205 5.41 33.53 -2.85
C ARG A 205 6.75 34.26 -2.90
N ALA A 206 7.75 33.75 -2.18
CA ALA A 206 9.08 34.35 -2.16
C ALA A 206 9.74 34.40 -3.55
N LEU A 207 9.59 33.33 -4.35
CA LEU A 207 10.12 33.30 -5.71
C LEU A 207 9.37 34.24 -6.65
N ASP A 208 8.04 34.32 -6.55
CA ASP A 208 7.21 35.22 -7.35
C ASP A 208 7.51 36.69 -7.06
N ASP A 209 7.74 37.04 -5.78
CA ASP A 209 8.17 38.37 -5.33
C ASP A 209 9.55 38.72 -5.89
N GLU A 210 10.51 37.79 -5.84
CA GLU A 210 11.87 37.98 -6.40
C GLU A 210 11.83 38.22 -7.91
N ARG A 211 10.92 37.55 -8.62
CA ARG A 211 10.80 37.60 -10.09
C ARG A 211 9.87 38.71 -10.58
N GLY A 212 9.04 39.28 -9.71
CA GLY A 212 8.05 40.30 -10.07
C GLY A 212 6.97 39.81 -11.04
N THR A 213 6.66 38.51 -11.04
CA THR A 213 5.71 37.89 -11.99
C THR A 213 4.24 38.01 -11.57
N GLN A 214 3.97 38.23 -10.28
CA GLN A 214 2.61 38.38 -9.72
C GLN A 214 1.69 37.17 -9.96
N TYR A 215 2.26 35.97 -10.11
CA TYR A 215 1.49 34.73 -10.26
C TYR A 215 0.84 34.27 -8.96
N TYR A 216 1.42 34.62 -7.80
CA TYR A 216 1.00 34.10 -6.50
C TYR A 216 -0.48 34.42 -6.18
N SER A 217 -0.94 35.63 -6.48
CA SER A 217 -2.34 36.05 -6.26
C SER A 217 -3.36 35.31 -7.14
N ARG A 218 -2.90 34.67 -8.21
CA ARG A 218 -3.71 33.89 -9.17
C ARG A 218 -3.79 32.41 -8.81
N ILE A 219 -3.01 31.95 -7.84
CA ILE A 219 -3.03 30.57 -7.39
C ILE A 219 -4.40 30.24 -6.78
N ARG A 220 -4.91 29.06 -7.14
CA ARG A 220 -6.03 28.37 -6.50
C ARG A 220 -5.51 27.02 -6.05
N PHE A 221 -5.09 26.94 -4.80
CA PHE A 221 -4.48 25.75 -4.23
C PHE A 221 -5.56 24.85 -3.64
N LEU A 222 -5.73 23.66 -4.20
CA LEU A 222 -6.74 22.70 -3.83
C LEU A 222 -6.10 21.63 -2.93
N LEU A 223 -6.60 21.53 -1.71
CA LEU A 223 -6.17 20.57 -0.70
C LEU A 223 -7.25 19.49 -0.57
N GLY A 224 -6.99 18.31 -1.14
CA GLY A 224 -7.92 17.19 -1.19
C GLY A 224 -7.59 16.07 -0.22
N ASP A 225 -8.54 15.67 0.61
CA ASP A 225 -8.45 14.49 1.47
C ASP A 225 -9.86 14.02 1.83
N TYR A 226 -10.06 12.74 2.10
CA TYR A 226 -11.37 12.24 2.51
C TYR A 226 -11.59 12.37 4.03
N SER A 227 -10.53 12.53 4.81
CA SER A 227 -10.58 12.68 6.26
C SER A 227 -10.75 14.14 6.66
N MET A 228 -11.92 14.46 7.22
CA MET A 228 -12.22 15.80 7.74
C MET A 228 -11.25 16.26 8.85
N PRO A 229 -10.85 15.41 9.83
CA PRO A 229 -9.80 15.80 10.78
C PRO A 229 -8.47 16.18 10.12
N THR A 230 -8.06 15.45 9.08
CA THR A 230 -6.85 15.75 8.29
C THR A 230 -6.98 17.10 7.59
N LEU A 231 -8.11 17.36 6.91
CA LEU A 231 -8.38 18.65 6.28
C LEU A 231 -8.37 19.82 7.27
N ASN A 232 -8.97 19.65 8.45
CA ASN A 232 -8.98 20.68 9.50
C ASN A 232 -7.56 21.03 9.95
N ARG A 233 -6.69 20.02 10.10
CA ARG A 233 -5.27 20.22 10.44
C ARG A 233 -4.50 20.92 9.32
N ALA A 234 -4.75 20.55 8.08
CA ALA A 234 -4.16 21.21 6.92
C ALA A 234 -4.58 22.68 6.83
N MET A 235 -5.87 22.98 7.07
CA MET A 235 -6.41 24.35 7.10
C MET A 235 -5.73 25.24 8.12
N GLU A 236 -5.47 24.73 9.33
CA GLU A 236 -4.72 25.48 10.34
C GLU A 236 -3.26 25.69 9.92
N THR A 237 -2.64 24.69 9.33
CA THR A 237 -1.24 24.74 8.90
C THR A 237 -1.00 25.76 7.78
N VAL A 238 -1.93 25.88 6.82
CA VAL A 238 -1.84 26.84 5.71
C VAL A 238 -2.56 28.16 5.98
N ARG A 239 -2.90 28.48 7.25
CA ARG A 239 -3.72 29.65 7.61
C ARG A 239 -3.25 31.00 7.04
N GLN A 240 -1.95 31.15 6.78
CA GLN A 240 -1.37 32.37 6.20
C GLN A 240 -1.68 32.57 4.71
N HIS A 241 -2.17 31.52 4.05
CA HIS A 241 -2.47 31.45 2.62
C HIS A 241 -3.94 31.08 2.37
N ARG A 242 -4.79 31.26 3.38
CA ARG A 242 -6.16 30.73 3.42
C ARG A 242 -7.01 31.23 2.26
N GLU A 243 -6.76 32.44 1.80
CA GLU A 243 -7.44 33.07 0.66
C GLU A 243 -7.16 32.39 -0.68
N LEU A 244 -6.05 31.64 -0.79
CA LEU A 244 -5.69 30.86 -1.98
C LEU A 244 -6.15 29.40 -1.88
N GLY A 245 -6.38 28.91 -0.66
CA GLY A 245 -6.66 27.51 -0.35
C GLY A 245 -8.14 27.14 -0.44
N SER A 246 -8.45 26.04 -1.13
CA SER A 246 -9.75 25.36 -1.07
C SER A 246 -9.56 23.96 -0.51
N PHE A 247 -10.35 23.60 0.51
CA PHE A 247 -10.28 22.30 1.19
C PHE A 247 -11.45 21.44 0.76
N LEU A 248 -11.18 20.32 0.12
CA LEU A 248 -12.18 19.53 -0.57
C LEU A 248 -12.15 18.09 -0.05
N ALA A 249 -13.33 17.55 0.24
CA ALA A 249 -13.48 16.11 0.47
C ALA A 249 -13.23 15.38 -0.85
N VAL A 250 -12.09 14.71 -0.96
CA VAL A 250 -11.65 14.02 -2.18
C VAL A 250 -11.32 12.57 -1.83
N ASP A 251 -12.03 11.65 -2.48
CA ASP A 251 -11.64 10.24 -2.50
C ASP A 251 -10.44 10.09 -3.46
N ALA A 252 -9.33 9.58 -2.94
CA ALA A 252 -8.13 9.40 -3.74
C ALA A 252 -8.30 8.33 -4.83
N LEU A 253 -9.24 7.38 -4.71
CA LEU A 253 -9.53 6.41 -5.77
C LEU A 253 -10.20 7.04 -6.98
N ASP A 254 -11.09 8.02 -6.77
CA ASP A 254 -11.78 8.72 -7.84
C ASP A 254 -11.85 10.24 -7.58
N PRO A 255 -10.72 10.95 -7.75
CA PRO A 255 -10.70 12.40 -7.60
C PRO A 255 -11.57 13.10 -8.66
N PHE A 256 -11.75 12.49 -9.84
CA PHE A 256 -12.55 13.05 -10.91
C PHE A 256 -14.01 13.27 -10.48
N LYS A 257 -14.56 12.35 -9.70
CA LYS A 257 -15.95 12.41 -9.22
C LYS A 257 -16.29 13.74 -8.55
N SER A 258 -15.43 14.24 -7.66
CA SER A 258 -15.64 15.52 -6.97
C SER A 258 -15.03 16.71 -7.71
N LEU A 259 -14.04 16.49 -8.57
CA LEU A 259 -13.26 17.54 -9.22
C LEU A 259 -13.52 17.70 -10.74
N SER A 260 -14.55 17.05 -11.28
CA SER A 260 -14.83 17.04 -12.74
C SER A 260 -14.95 18.44 -13.39
N PHE A 261 -15.35 19.46 -12.62
CA PHE A 261 -15.39 20.86 -13.07
C PHE A 261 -14.00 21.46 -13.40
N LEU A 262 -12.93 20.79 -12.95
CA LEU A 262 -11.51 21.10 -13.19
C LEU A 262 -10.89 20.28 -14.32
N ARG A 263 -11.69 19.48 -15.05
CA ARG A 263 -11.20 18.74 -16.22
C ARG A 263 -10.39 19.66 -17.14
N TYR A 264 -9.15 19.27 -17.43
CA TYR A 264 -8.18 20.02 -18.22
C TYR A 264 -7.75 21.39 -17.70
N LYS A 265 -7.82 21.65 -16.38
CA LYS A 265 -7.49 22.96 -15.80
C LYS A 265 -6.33 22.95 -14.81
N VAL A 266 -5.98 21.81 -14.23
CA VAL A 266 -4.98 21.74 -13.15
C VAL A 266 -3.57 21.68 -13.74
N LEU A 267 -2.70 22.64 -13.38
CA LEU A 267 -1.34 22.72 -13.93
C LEU A 267 -0.33 21.86 -13.17
N SER A 268 -0.54 21.63 -11.88
CA SER A 268 0.31 20.76 -11.07
C SER A 268 -0.56 19.94 -10.13
N ILE A 269 -0.44 18.62 -10.20
CA ILE A 269 -1.03 17.69 -9.23
C ILE A 269 0.10 17.00 -8.48
N HIS A 270 0.01 16.93 -7.15
CA HIS A 270 0.99 16.25 -6.31
C HIS A 270 0.33 15.26 -5.36
N LEU A 271 0.95 14.09 -5.21
CA LEU A 271 0.59 13.06 -4.24
C LEU A 271 1.84 12.54 -3.55
N THR A 272 1.78 12.29 -2.25
CA THR A 272 2.83 11.61 -1.49
C THR A 272 2.21 10.77 -0.39
N ASN A 273 2.72 9.54 -0.19
CA ASN A 273 2.15 8.56 0.72
C ASN A 273 0.64 8.26 0.48
N VAL A 274 0.17 8.40 -0.76
CA VAL A 274 -1.22 8.07 -1.14
C VAL A 274 -1.30 6.72 -1.83
N TYR A 275 -0.60 6.55 -2.97
CA TYR A 275 -0.74 5.34 -3.79
C TYR A 275 -0.32 4.06 -3.06
N ASP A 276 0.62 4.16 -2.12
CA ASP A 276 1.04 3.06 -1.25
C ASP A 276 0.00 2.72 -0.17
N ASN A 277 -0.96 3.61 0.11
CA ASN A 277 -2.06 3.40 1.06
C ASN A 277 -3.38 3.00 0.36
N LEU A 278 -3.37 2.81 -0.96
CA LEU A 278 -4.54 2.39 -1.73
C LEU A 278 -4.62 0.86 -1.90
N PRO A 279 -5.84 0.29 -1.99
CA PRO A 279 -6.04 -1.14 -2.17
C PRO A 279 -5.31 -1.73 -3.39
N THR A 280 -4.84 -2.98 -3.27
CA THR A 280 -4.18 -3.71 -4.36
C THR A 280 -4.63 -5.16 -4.45
N ASP A 281 -4.42 -5.74 -5.63
CA ASP A 281 -4.34 -7.19 -5.80
C ASP A 281 -2.94 -7.61 -6.26
N GLU A 282 -2.73 -8.93 -6.32
CA GLU A 282 -1.44 -9.50 -6.69
C GLU A 282 -1.63 -10.72 -7.59
N ILE A 283 -0.68 -10.88 -8.53
CA ILE A 283 -0.55 -12.04 -9.40
C ILE A 283 0.74 -12.76 -9.06
N ALA A 284 0.69 -14.08 -8.97
CA ALA A 284 1.86 -14.94 -8.87
C ALA A 284 1.98 -15.79 -10.14
N VAL A 285 3.19 -15.85 -10.69
CA VAL A 285 3.58 -16.80 -11.74
C VAL A 285 4.40 -17.90 -11.07
N ARG A 286 4.02 -19.17 -11.21
CA ARG A 286 4.80 -20.33 -10.71
C ARG A 286 4.83 -21.41 -11.78
N ASP A 287 6.02 -21.83 -12.16
CA ASP A 287 6.27 -22.84 -13.20
C ASP A 287 5.49 -22.55 -14.50
N GLY A 288 5.49 -21.28 -14.91
CA GLY A 288 4.77 -20.79 -16.10
C GLY A 288 3.25 -20.70 -15.95
N LYS A 289 2.68 -21.07 -14.79
CA LYS A 289 1.25 -20.97 -14.50
C LYS A 289 0.92 -19.69 -13.73
N LEU A 290 -0.26 -19.15 -14.00
CA LEU A 290 -0.76 -17.93 -13.38
C LEU A 290 -1.67 -18.25 -12.20
N TYR A 291 -1.52 -17.45 -11.15
CA TYR A 291 -2.33 -17.51 -9.95
C TYR A 291 -2.73 -16.11 -9.51
N PHE A 292 -4.01 -15.90 -9.29
CA PHE A 292 -4.51 -14.74 -8.59
C PHE A 292 -4.40 -14.96 -7.08
N VAL A 293 -3.91 -13.96 -6.34
CA VAL A 293 -3.77 -14.09 -4.89
C VAL A 293 -5.04 -13.60 -4.20
N GLU A 294 -5.71 -14.51 -3.51
CA GLU A 294 -6.79 -14.16 -2.59
C GLU A 294 -6.33 -14.23 -1.14
N VAL A 295 -6.97 -13.43 -0.30
CA VAL A 295 -6.65 -13.35 1.12
C VAL A 295 -7.89 -13.45 1.98
N ARG A 296 -7.69 -13.83 3.24
CA ARG A 296 -8.66 -13.64 4.32
C ARG A 296 -7.97 -13.21 5.59
N SER A 297 -8.58 -12.27 6.29
CA SER A 297 -8.10 -11.80 7.58
C SER A 297 -8.48 -12.75 8.72
N TYR A 298 -7.56 -12.94 9.65
CA TYR A 298 -7.80 -13.68 10.89
C TYR A 298 -7.04 -13.10 12.07
N VAL A 299 -7.41 -13.49 13.28
CA VAL A 299 -6.62 -13.29 14.51
C VAL A 299 -6.27 -14.67 15.07
N PRO A 300 -5.03 -14.92 15.52
CA PRO A 300 -4.71 -16.18 16.21
C PRO A 300 -5.66 -16.40 17.39
N ALA A 301 -6.27 -17.58 17.50
CA ALA A 301 -7.38 -17.84 18.42
C ALA A 301 -7.03 -17.56 19.88
N ALA A 302 -5.81 -17.91 20.32
CA ALA A 302 -5.32 -17.59 21.66
C ALA A 302 -5.21 -16.06 21.90
N THR A 303 -4.84 -15.29 20.88
CA THR A 303 -4.81 -13.83 20.96
C THR A 303 -6.22 -13.25 20.92
N ALA A 304 -7.12 -13.79 20.11
CA ALA A 304 -8.53 -13.39 20.12
C ALA A 304 -9.16 -13.62 21.50
N ALA A 305 -8.91 -14.77 22.15
CA ALA A 305 -9.37 -15.06 23.50
C ALA A 305 -8.84 -14.05 24.54
N ARG A 306 -7.54 -13.72 24.48
CA ARG A 306 -6.95 -12.70 25.38
C ARG A 306 -7.54 -11.31 25.18
N ILE A 307 -7.75 -10.90 23.93
CA ILE A 307 -8.38 -9.60 23.63
C ILE A 307 -9.84 -9.62 24.11
N SER A 308 -10.59 -10.69 23.81
CA SER A 308 -11.96 -10.88 24.29
C SER A 308 -12.09 -10.75 25.80
N GLU A 309 -11.22 -11.41 26.56
CA GLU A 309 -11.19 -11.32 28.02
C GLU A 309 -10.85 -9.90 28.49
N ALA A 310 -9.80 -9.29 27.94
CA ALA A 310 -9.34 -7.95 28.33
C ALA A 310 -10.40 -6.85 28.13
N PHE A 311 -11.28 -7.00 27.14
CA PHE A 311 -12.32 -6.03 26.79
C PHE A 311 -13.74 -6.50 27.15
N GLY A 312 -13.89 -7.62 27.87
CA GLY A 312 -15.20 -8.15 28.26
C GLY A 312 -16.13 -8.50 27.08
N ILE A 313 -15.55 -8.86 25.93
CA ILE A 313 -16.29 -9.21 24.70
C ILE A 313 -16.38 -10.73 24.60
N PRO A 314 -17.58 -11.34 24.57
CA PRO A 314 -17.73 -12.77 24.34
C PRO A 314 -16.99 -13.21 23.07
N LEU A 315 -16.22 -14.30 23.16
CA LEU A 315 -15.40 -14.77 22.04
C LEU A 315 -16.22 -15.06 20.78
N THR A 316 -17.48 -15.49 20.94
CA THR A 316 -18.44 -15.70 19.84
C THR A 316 -18.86 -14.42 19.12
N GLU A 317 -18.84 -13.28 19.81
CA GLU A 317 -19.17 -11.96 19.25
C GLU A 317 -17.94 -11.22 18.72
N PHE A 318 -16.73 -11.76 18.91
CA PHE A 318 -15.49 -11.07 18.54
C PHE A 318 -15.45 -10.62 17.07
N PRO A 319 -15.73 -11.48 16.06
CA PRO A 319 -15.74 -11.03 14.66
C PRO A 319 -16.79 -9.95 14.38
N ARG A 320 -17.95 -10.03 15.05
CA ARG A 320 -19.01 -9.03 14.91
C ARG A 320 -18.59 -7.69 15.50
N THR A 321 -17.94 -7.70 16.66
CA THR A 321 -17.43 -6.48 17.31
C THR A 321 -16.31 -5.83 16.49
N VAL A 322 -15.44 -6.62 15.86
CA VAL A 322 -14.45 -6.10 14.90
C VAL A 322 -15.14 -5.44 13.70
N ASN A 323 -16.17 -6.08 13.12
CA ASN A 323 -16.91 -5.46 12.02
C ASN A 323 -17.63 -4.17 12.45
N ARG A 324 -18.24 -4.16 13.64
CA ARG A 324 -18.86 -2.97 14.21
C ARG A 324 -17.86 -1.83 14.38
N LEU A 325 -16.66 -2.11 14.89
CA LEU A 325 -15.57 -1.12 14.97
C LEU A 325 -15.31 -0.46 13.61
N LEU A 326 -15.25 -1.27 12.55
CA LEU A 326 -14.98 -0.81 11.19
C LEU A 326 -16.17 -0.10 10.51
N GLU A 327 -17.39 -0.27 11.01
CA GLU A 327 -18.60 0.34 10.43
C GLU A 327 -18.96 1.66 11.10
N VAL A 328 -18.85 1.72 12.43
CA VAL A 328 -19.33 2.86 13.20
C VAL A 328 -18.24 3.57 14.00
N GLY A 329 -17.00 3.08 13.95
CA GLY A 329 -15.86 3.69 14.63
C GLY A 329 -15.70 3.31 16.11
N PRO A 330 -14.55 3.68 16.74
CA PRO A 330 -14.18 3.21 18.07
C PRO A 330 -15.08 3.75 19.19
N GLN A 331 -15.80 4.86 19.00
CA GLN A 331 -16.65 5.45 20.05
C GLN A 331 -17.82 4.54 20.45
N HIS A 332 -18.21 3.59 19.60
CA HIS A 332 -19.41 2.78 19.76
C HIS A 332 -19.14 1.29 20.03
N VAL A 333 -17.89 0.93 20.27
CA VAL A 333 -17.46 -0.46 20.39
C VAL A 333 -17.49 -0.96 21.83
N HIS A 334 -17.24 -0.08 22.80
CA HIS A 334 -17.15 -0.46 24.21
C HIS A 334 -18.03 0.45 25.10
N PRO A 335 -18.78 -0.11 26.07
CA PRO A 335 -19.67 0.69 26.94
C PRO A 335 -18.93 1.75 27.77
N SER A 336 -17.68 1.48 28.15
CA SER A 336 -16.83 2.42 28.90
C SER A 336 -16.28 3.58 28.06
N GLY A 337 -16.67 3.69 26.79
CA GLY A 337 -16.38 4.86 25.94
C GLY A 337 -15.21 4.69 24.98
N THR A 338 -14.86 5.80 24.33
CA THR A 338 -13.93 5.87 23.19
C THR A 338 -12.54 5.32 23.48
N GLU A 339 -11.96 5.60 24.66
CA GLU A 339 -10.60 5.14 25.00
C GLU A 339 -10.48 3.62 24.96
N GLN A 340 -11.46 2.91 25.53
CA GLN A 340 -11.50 1.45 25.48
C GLN A 340 -11.75 0.93 24.06
N GLY A 341 -12.58 1.61 23.27
CA GLY A 341 -12.76 1.30 21.86
C GLY A 341 -11.49 1.43 21.03
N VAL A 342 -10.68 2.46 21.28
CA VAL A 342 -9.37 2.66 20.63
C VAL A 342 -8.35 1.61 21.10
N ALA A 343 -8.33 1.27 22.40
CA ALA A 343 -7.47 0.22 22.92
C ALA A 343 -7.81 -1.17 22.33
N PHE A 344 -9.10 -1.47 22.17
CA PHE A 344 -9.56 -2.67 21.47
C PHE A 344 -9.10 -2.67 20.02
N TRP A 345 -9.33 -1.56 19.30
CA TRP A 345 -8.88 -1.39 17.91
C TRP A 345 -7.39 -1.67 17.76
N ARG A 346 -6.54 -1.02 18.56
CA ARG A 346 -5.09 -1.22 18.52
C ARG A 346 -4.70 -2.67 18.76
N SER A 347 -5.31 -3.32 19.75
CA SER A 347 -5.05 -4.73 20.07
C SER A 347 -5.41 -5.66 18.90
N VAL A 348 -6.55 -5.42 18.26
CA VAL A 348 -6.97 -6.20 17.08
C VAL A 348 -6.04 -5.94 15.89
N TRP A 349 -5.69 -4.68 15.65
CA TRP A 349 -4.79 -4.29 14.56
C TRP A 349 -3.39 -4.91 14.71
N ASP A 350 -2.85 -4.96 15.93
CA ASP A 350 -1.56 -5.62 16.18
C ASP A 350 -1.65 -7.13 15.92
N ALA A 351 -2.80 -7.73 16.27
CA ALA A 351 -3.02 -9.16 16.20
C ALA A 351 -3.45 -9.69 14.82
N ILE A 352 -4.06 -8.86 13.97
CA ILE A 352 -4.61 -9.31 12.68
C ILE A 352 -3.50 -9.87 11.77
N ARG A 353 -3.81 -10.96 11.09
CA ARG A 353 -2.97 -11.63 10.11
C ARG A 353 -3.76 -11.92 8.85
N LEU A 354 -3.06 -12.15 7.75
CA LEU A 354 -3.61 -12.54 6.47
C LEU A 354 -3.21 -13.97 6.16
N GLU A 355 -4.20 -14.80 5.88
CA GLU A 355 -3.99 -16.05 5.18
C GLU A 355 -4.16 -15.81 3.69
N GLU A 356 -3.31 -16.42 2.89
CA GLU A 356 -3.28 -16.23 1.44
C GLU A 356 -3.46 -17.57 0.73
N ARG A 357 -4.16 -17.55 -0.41
CA ARG A 357 -4.26 -18.69 -1.34
C ARG A 357 -3.97 -18.27 -2.77
N PHE A 358 -3.51 -19.21 -3.57
CA PHE A 358 -3.23 -19.05 -4.99
C PHE A 358 -4.35 -19.65 -5.82
N VAL A 359 -5.19 -18.81 -6.39
CA VAL A 359 -6.29 -19.26 -7.27
C VAL A 359 -5.76 -19.35 -8.68
N ALA A 360 -5.67 -20.57 -9.23
CA ALA A 360 -5.17 -20.79 -10.58
C ALA A 360 -6.10 -20.14 -11.61
N ILE A 361 -5.50 -19.38 -12.52
CA ILE A 361 -6.18 -18.74 -13.66
C ILE A 361 -5.52 -19.23 -14.95
N GLN A 362 -6.32 -19.41 -16.02
CA GLN A 362 -5.80 -19.94 -17.29
C GLN A 362 -5.15 -18.83 -18.11
N SER A 363 -5.79 -17.66 -18.10
CA SER A 363 -5.27 -16.43 -18.67
C SER A 363 -5.39 -15.30 -17.66
N ILE A 364 -4.61 -14.25 -17.86
CA ILE A 364 -4.79 -13.00 -17.12
C ILE A 364 -6.15 -12.35 -17.38
N LEU A 365 -6.81 -12.72 -18.48
CA LEU A 365 -8.21 -12.40 -18.78
C LEU A 365 -9.18 -12.89 -17.70
N ASP A 366 -8.84 -13.99 -17.01
CA ASP A 366 -9.68 -14.56 -15.96
C ASP A 366 -9.46 -13.86 -14.60
N ALA A 367 -8.41 -13.06 -14.47
CA ALA A 367 -8.15 -12.31 -13.26
C ALA A 367 -9.18 -11.17 -13.12
N PRO A 368 -9.67 -10.88 -11.91
CA PRO A 368 -10.58 -9.76 -11.68
C PRO A 368 -9.78 -8.44 -11.71
N LEU A 369 -9.40 -8.00 -12.91
CA LEU A 369 -8.51 -6.86 -13.13
C LEU A 369 -9.12 -5.53 -12.67
N PRO A 370 -8.28 -4.54 -12.29
CA PRO A 370 -8.74 -3.19 -12.01
C PRO A 370 -9.37 -2.55 -13.25
N ALA A 371 -10.33 -1.63 -13.04
CA ALA A 371 -10.90 -0.86 -14.14
C ALA A 371 -9.79 -0.11 -14.91
N GLY A 372 -9.88 -0.10 -16.25
CA GLY A 372 -8.90 0.55 -17.12
C GLY A 372 -7.64 -0.27 -17.41
N VAL A 373 -7.37 -1.36 -16.68
CA VAL A 373 -6.29 -2.30 -17.02
C VAL A 373 -6.77 -3.27 -18.10
N LYS A 374 -6.22 -3.14 -19.31
CA LYS A 374 -6.53 -4.09 -20.39
C LYS A 374 -5.76 -5.40 -20.21
N PRO A 375 -6.38 -6.57 -20.38
CA PRO A 375 -5.71 -7.86 -20.24
C PRO A 375 -4.44 -8.02 -21.09
N GLY A 376 -4.46 -7.62 -22.36
CA GLY A 376 -3.30 -7.73 -23.26
C GLY A 376 -2.06 -6.94 -22.82
N LEU A 377 -2.23 -5.91 -21.98
CA LEU A 377 -1.12 -5.20 -21.35
C LEU A 377 -0.39 -6.11 -20.37
N LEU A 378 -1.13 -6.85 -19.55
CA LEU A 378 -0.57 -7.81 -18.61
C LEU A 378 -0.05 -9.08 -19.29
N GLU A 379 -0.63 -9.50 -20.43
CA GLU A 379 -0.10 -10.62 -21.22
C GLU A 379 1.32 -10.35 -21.71
N ASN A 380 1.60 -9.14 -22.22
CA ASN A 380 2.95 -8.73 -22.59
C ASN A 380 3.88 -8.73 -21.36
N PHE A 381 3.41 -8.16 -20.25
CA PHE A 381 4.18 -8.12 -19.00
C PHE A 381 4.55 -9.51 -18.44
N VAL A 382 3.65 -10.49 -18.53
CA VAL A 382 3.92 -11.86 -18.09
C VAL A 382 4.77 -12.62 -19.13
N GLY A 383 4.50 -12.41 -20.42
CA GLY A 383 5.17 -13.07 -21.54
C GLY A 383 6.64 -12.69 -21.72
N GLU A 384 7.05 -11.49 -21.30
CA GLU A 384 8.42 -10.97 -21.40
C GLU A 384 9.44 -11.61 -20.42
N GLY A 385 9.10 -12.72 -19.77
CA GLY A 385 10.07 -13.53 -19.00
C GLY A 385 9.94 -13.45 -17.49
N VAL A 386 8.77 -13.04 -16.98
CA VAL A 386 8.45 -13.14 -15.54
C VAL A 386 8.25 -14.62 -15.16
N MET A 387 9.35 -15.29 -14.80
CA MET A 387 9.33 -16.67 -14.33
C MET A 387 9.41 -16.69 -12.81
N ASN A 388 8.49 -17.43 -12.15
CA ASN A 388 8.53 -17.65 -10.71
C ASN A 388 8.52 -16.38 -9.84
N GLN A 389 7.74 -15.37 -10.25
CA GLN A 389 7.64 -14.08 -9.59
C GLN A 389 6.24 -13.80 -9.07
N ARG A 390 6.09 -12.84 -8.16
CA ARG A 390 4.80 -12.31 -7.73
C ARG A 390 4.89 -10.79 -7.68
N PHE A 391 3.85 -10.10 -8.14
CA PHE A 391 3.83 -8.65 -8.30
C PHE A 391 2.44 -8.06 -8.01
N GLN A 392 2.41 -6.78 -7.64
CA GLN A 392 1.16 -6.04 -7.44
C GLN A 392 0.54 -5.61 -8.78
N LEU A 393 -0.79 -5.68 -8.83
CA LEU A 393 -1.60 -4.99 -9.84
C LEU A 393 -1.85 -3.52 -9.48
N SER A 394 -1.56 -3.11 -8.23
CA SER A 394 -1.70 -1.73 -7.73
C SER A 394 -3.07 -1.13 -8.08
N SER A 395 -4.12 -1.93 -7.90
CA SER A 395 -5.47 -1.70 -8.39
C SER A 395 -5.99 -0.29 -8.10
N GLY A 396 -5.92 0.15 -6.85
CA GLY A 396 -6.37 1.48 -6.44
C GLY A 396 -5.46 2.60 -6.94
N ALA A 397 -4.15 2.38 -7.05
CA ALA A 397 -3.24 3.39 -7.62
C ALA A 397 -3.49 3.59 -9.13
N VAL A 398 -3.79 2.50 -9.86
CA VAL A 398 -4.17 2.58 -11.29
C VAL A 398 -5.49 3.32 -11.46
N GLU A 399 -6.49 2.98 -10.65
CA GLU A 399 -7.80 3.64 -10.66
C GLU A 399 -7.66 5.14 -10.34
N SER A 400 -6.96 5.47 -9.25
CA SER A 400 -6.63 6.83 -8.84
C SER A 400 -5.94 7.60 -9.96
N PHE A 401 -4.91 7.01 -10.57
CA PHE A 401 -4.17 7.63 -11.66
C PHE A 401 -5.06 7.96 -12.85
N LEU A 402 -5.85 6.99 -13.33
CA LEU A 402 -6.76 7.18 -14.48
C LEU A 402 -7.86 8.21 -14.21
N ASN A 403 -8.31 8.33 -12.96
CA ASN A 403 -9.27 9.34 -12.54
C ASN A 403 -8.60 10.70 -12.23
N THR A 404 -7.28 10.77 -12.08
CA THR A 404 -6.56 12.01 -11.78
C THR A 404 -6.08 12.71 -13.06
N VAL A 405 -5.48 11.98 -13.99
CA VAL A 405 -4.87 12.59 -15.20
C VAL A 405 -5.82 13.38 -16.10
N PRO A 406 -7.16 13.13 -16.16
CA PRO A 406 -8.09 13.98 -16.92
C PRO A 406 -8.28 15.39 -16.32
N LEU A 407 -7.86 15.62 -15.07
CA LEU A 407 -7.87 16.95 -14.45
C LEU A 407 -6.73 17.84 -14.95
N LEU A 408 -5.66 17.23 -15.48
CA LEU A 408 -4.46 17.94 -15.93
C LEU A 408 -4.76 18.83 -17.13
N HIS A 409 -4.39 20.10 -17.02
CA HIS A 409 -4.21 20.98 -18.18
C HIS A 409 -3.24 20.31 -19.19
N PRO A 410 -3.37 20.54 -20.52
CA PRO A 410 -2.53 19.88 -21.52
C PRO A 410 -1.02 20.08 -21.34
N ARG A 411 -0.62 21.19 -20.71
CA ARG A 411 0.77 21.52 -20.35
C ARG A 411 1.10 21.25 -18.88
N GLY A 412 0.14 20.77 -18.11
CA GLY A 412 0.29 20.47 -16.70
C GLY A 412 0.96 19.12 -16.48
N TYR A 413 1.33 18.87 -15.23
CA TYR A 413 1.98 17.62 -14.84
C TYR A 413 1.44 17.08 -13.51
N LEU A 414 1.59 15.77 -13.34
CA LEU A 414 1.34 15.03 -12.11
C LEU A 414 2.67 14.53 -11.54
N GLN A 415 2.86 14.68 -10.23
CA GLN A 415 3.97 14.14 -9.46
C GLN A 415 3.47 13.20 -8.35
N VAL A 416 3.99 11.99 -8.33
CA VAL A 416 3.69 11.00 -7.27
C VAL A 416 5.00 10.54 -6.65
N GLN A 417 5.18 10.78 -5.35
CA GLN A 417 6.34 10.28 -4.61
C GLN A 417 6.09 8.87 -4.06
N ASP A 418 7.12 8.26 -3.47
CA ASP A 418 7.02 6.94 -2.85
C ASP A 418 6.84 5.76 -3.82
N ILE A 419 7.38 5.89 -5.03
CA ILE A 419 7.43 4.80 -6.01
C ILE A 419 8.73 4.02 -5.89
N PHE A 420 8.63 2.78 -5.40
CA PHE A 420 9.79 1.93 -5.16
C PHE A 420 9.96 0.79 -6.20
N VAL A 421 9.01 0.62 -7.11
CA VAL A 421 9.11 -0.30 -8.25
C VAL A 421 8.91 0.51 -9.51
N THR A 422 9.97 0.64 -10.31
CA THR A 422 9.92 1.36 -11.59
C THR A 422 10.04 0.39 -12.76
N LYS A 423 10.51 -0.85 -12.51
CA LYS A 423 10.61 -1.94 -13.49
C LYS A 423 10.12 -3.25 -12.88
N LEU A 424 9.57 -4.15 -13.70
CA LEU A 424 9.11 -5.47 -13.22
C LEU A 424 10.24 -6.34 -12.66
N GLU A 425 11.44 -6.21 -13.21
CA GLU A 425 12.64 -6.91 -12.73
C GLU A 425 12.93 -6.65 -11.24
N ASP A 426 12.47 -5.50 -10.71
CA ASP A 426 12.65 -5.12 -9.31
C ASP A 426 11.92 -6.07 -8.34
N TYR A 427 10.86 -6.75 -8.81
CA TYR A 427 10.13 -7.76 -8.04
C TYR A 427 10.92 -9.05 -7.85
N GLY A 428 11.83 -9.39 -8.77
CA GLY A 428 12.60 -10.63 -8.72
C GLY A 428 13.69 -10.58 -7.64
N ARG A 429 14.09 -9.37 -7.25
CA ARG A 429 15.14 -9.16 -6.24
C ARG A 429 14.59 -9.24 -4.82
N MET A 430 13.34 -8.85 -4.62
CA MET A 430 12.75 -8.68 -3.30
C MET A 430 11.23 -8.87 -3.39
N PHE A 431 10.68 -9.82 -2.65
CA PHE A 431 9.23 -9.90 -2.47
C PHE A 431 8.73 -8.75 -1.58
N ARG A 432 7.57 -8.18 -1.92
CA ARG A 432 6.97 -7.00 -1.28
C ARG A 432 5.46 -7.21 -1.26
N GLY A 433 4.81 -7.06 -0.12
CA GLY A 433 3.34 -7.15 0.01
C GLY A 433 2.88 -6.17 1.08
N PRO A 434 1.57 -6.11 1.41
CA PRO A 434 1.08 -5.14 2.36
C PRO A 434 1.77 -5.32 3.71
N GLY A 435 2.23 -4.20 4.27
CA GLY A 435 2.76 -4.11 5.61
C GLY A 435 1.92 -3.21 6.48
N LYS A 436 2.20 -3.28 7.78
CA LYS A 436 1.61 -2.40 8.77
C LYS A 436 2.57 -1.27 9.06
N MET A 437 2.06 -0.04 9.06
CA MET A 437 2.77 1.13 9.51
C MET A 437 1.93 1.86 10.54
N ASP A 438 2.29 1.70 11.81
CA ASP A 438 1.47 2.14 12.93
C ASP A 438 0.06 1.55 12.84
N GLY A 439 -1.00 2.33 12.53
CA GLY A 439 -2.36 1.84 12.30
C GLY A 439 -2.79 1.77 10.83
N SER A 440 -1.91 2.10 9.88
CA SER A 440 -2.21 2.15 8.46
C SER A 440 -1.66 0.95 7.68
N VAL A 441 -2.28 0.67 6.53
CA VAL A 441 -1.77 -0.28 5.54
C VAL A 441 -0.86 0.47 4.57
N VAL A 442 0.32 -0.08 4.33
CA VAL A 442 1.24 0.43 3.31
C VAL A 442 1.64 -0.70 2.38
N ASN A 443 1.76 -0.39 1.10
CA ASN A 443 2.06 -1.36 0.08
C ASN A 443 2.86 -0.75 -1.08
N TRP A 444 3.42 -1.61 -1.92
CA TRP A 444 4.25 -1.18 -3.03
C TRP A 444 3.40 -0.89 -4.26
N VAL A 445 3.81 0.15 -4.98
CA VAL A 445 3.15 0.61 -6.20
C VAL A 445 3.95 0.14 -7.41
N ASN A 446 3.29 -0.59 -8.32
CA ASN A 446 3.85 -1.05 -9.57
C ASN A 446 3.94 0.12 -10.58
N GLY A 447 5.02 0.88 -10.51
CA GLY A 447 5.26 2.01 -11.41
C GLY A 447 5.33 1.58 -12.88
N ALA A 448 5.93 0.42 -13.18
CA ALA A 448 5.99 -0.09 -14.56
C ALA A 448 4.59 -0.27 -15.17
N LEU A 449 3.65 -0.79 -14.37
CA LEU A 449 2.25 -0.91 -14.77
C LEU A 449 1.58 0.45 -14.98
N LEU A 450 1.77 1.39 -14.05
CA LEU A 450 1.27 2.76 -14.19
C LEU A 450 1.78 3.43 -15.48
N ALA A 451 3.05 3.22 -15.82
CA ALA A 451 3.64 3.80 -17.03
C ALA A 451 2.97 3.27 -18.31
N GLN A 452 2.70 1.97 -18.38
CA GLN A 452 2.01 1.39 -19.54
C GLN A 452 0.54 1.82 -19.61
N VAL A 453 -0.15 1.90 -18.47
CA VAL A 453 -1.54 2.41 -18.43
C VAL A 453 -1.59 3.87 -18.85
N GLY A 454 -0.66 4.71 -18.37
CA GLY A 454 -0.52 6.10 -18.77
C GLY A 454 -0.28 6.25 -20.27
N ALA A 455 0.64 5.47 -20.83
CA ALA A 455 0.92 5.44 -22.26
C ALA A 455 -0.34 5.17 -23.10
N GLN A 456 -1.18 4.21 -22.67
CA GLN A 456 -2.44 3.90 -23.34
C GLN A 456 -3.49 5.00 -23.19
N ALA A 457 -3.46 5.74 -22.08
CA ALA A 457 -4.33 6.88 -21.84
C ALA A 457 -3.87 8.17 -22.53
N GLY A 458 -2.73 8.16 -23.26
CA GLY A 458 -2.20 9.32 -23.96
C GLY A 458 -1.28 10.19 -23.09
N TYR A 459 -0.61 9.59 -22.10
CA TYR A 459 0.31 10.28 -21.19
C TYR A 459 1.69 9.64 -21.20
N ASP A 460 2.71 10.46 -21.04
CA ASP A 460 4.08 10.01 -20.79
C ASP A 460 4.33 9.91 -19.29
N VAL A 461 4.91 8.79 -18.87
CA VAL A 461 5.22 8.51 -17.48
C VAL A 461 6.72 8.23 -17.37
N HIS A 462 7.40 8.97 -16.50
CA HIS A 462 8.82 8.80 -16.24
C HIS A 462 9.11 8.77 -14.74
N PHE A 463 10.25 8.18 -14.37
CA PHE A 463 10.67 8.02 -12.98
C PHE A 463 12.00 8.72 -12.76
N ALA A 464 12.11 9.50 -11.69
CA ALA A 464 13.38 10.05 -11.23
C ALA A 464 13.67 9.61 -9.79
N PRO A 465 14.91 9.22 -9.44
CA PRO A 465 15.27 8.89 -8.07
C PRO A 465 15.06 10.09 -7.12
N PHE A 466 14.57 9.84 -5.90
CA PHE A 466 14.51 10.86 -4.87
C PHE A 466 15.90 11.12 -4.29
N ARG A 467 16.58 12.15 -4.82
CA ARG A 467 17.99 12.45 -4.53
C ARG A 467 18.26 13.21 -3.23
N TYR A 468 17.22 13.77 -2.60
CA TYR A 468 17.38 14.72 -1.49
C TYR A 468 17.68 14.05 -0.13
N ARG A 469 17.43 12.74 0.00
CA ARG A 469 17.80 11.96 1.19
C ARG A 469 18.83 10.89 0.85
N GLN A 470 19.96 10.94 1.53
CA GLN A 470 21.02 9.95 1.35
C GLN A 470 20.50 8.53 1.60
N GLY A 471 20.79 7.61 0.68
CA GLY A 471 20.36 6.21 0.77
C GLY A 471 18.86 5.99 0.52
N SER A 472 18.13 7.01 0.05
CA SER A 472 16.75 6.83 -0.38
C SER A 472 16.67 5.82 -1.53
N ARG A 473 15.67 4.94 -1.46
CA ARG A 473 15.37 3.92 -2.48
C ARG A 473 14.09 4.22 -3.24
N THR A 474 13.49 5.39 -2.97
CA THR A 474 12.23 5.78 -3.60
C THR A 474 12.48 6.63 -4.83
N SER A 475 11.53 6.61 -5.75
CA SER A 475 11.49 7.43 -6.95
C SER A 475 10.23 8.29 -6.95
N ILE A 476 10.28 9.35 -7.73
CA ILE A 476 9.14 10.20 -8.06
C ILE A 476 8.69 9.80 -9.46
N LEU A 477 7.40 9.47 -9.61
CA LEU A 477 6.73 9.34 -10.88
C LEU A 477 6.28 10.73 -11.33
N TYR A 478 6.58 11.05 -12.58
CA TYR A 478 6.13 12.26 -13.26
C TYR A 478 5.27 11.87 -14.45
N THR A 479 4.19 12.61 -14.67
CA THR A 479 3.27 12.37 -15.78
C THR A 479 2.87 13.65 -16.48
N THR A 480 2.91 13.63 -17.81
CA THR A 480 2.49 14.72 -18.70
C THR A 480 1.64 14.15 -19.83
N GLN A 481 0.79 14.97 -20.44
CA GLN A 481 0.08 14.55 -21.66
C GLN A 481 1.11 14.37 -22.80
N ARG A 482 0.92 13.33 -23.63
CA ARG A 482 1.73 13.14 -24.85
C ARG A 482 1.42 14.25 -25.85
N GLU A 483 2.47 14.75 -26.50
CA GLU A 483 2.36 15.69 -27.62
C GLU A 483 1.76 15.05 -28.87
#